data_AF-W1J2Z5-F1
#
_entry.id   AF-W1J2Z5-F1
#
_cell.length_a   1.000
_cell.length_b   1.000
_cell.length_c   1.000
_cell.angle_alpha   90.00
_cell.angle_beta   90.00
_cell.angle_gamma   90.00
#
_symmetry.space_group_name_H-M   'P 1'
#
loop_
_entity.id
_entity.type
_entity.pdbx_description
1 polymer ?
#
loop_
_entity_poly.entity_id
_entity_poly.type
_entity_poly.pdbx_seq_one_letter_code
_entity_poly.pdbx_strand_id
1 'polypeptide(L)'
;MKKHEIYSNMLWKTLTHIRCVQTLSFVRKGFDKSCNLEAELLHGIVLSLTEEEMTKHDIFFLNNQARLYLDNADEIKFRNYSSHKNDIKTLFSIVPEHLREKLEWNGPES
;
A
#
# COMPACT_ATOMS: atom_id res chain seq x y z
N MET A 1 -16.05 -3.19 -1.18
CA MET A 1 -14.89 -4.01 -1.60
C MET A 1 -14.39 -4.76 -0.40
N LYS A 2 -14.11 -6.05 -0.53
CA LYS A 2 -13.53 -6.85 0.57
C LYS A 2 -12.05 -6.55 0.73
N LYS A 3 -11.52 -6.72 1.94
CA LYS A 3 -10.10 -6.48 2.27
C LYS A 3 -9.13 -7.15 1.29
N HIS A 4 -9.33 -8.44 1.01
CA HIS A 4 -8.47 -9.21 0.11
C HIS A 4 -8.49 -8.69 -1.33
N GLU A 5 -9.62 -8.15 -1.81
CA GLU A 5 -9.73 -7.56 -3.15
C GLU A 5 -8.87 -6.29 -3.23
N ILE A 6 -8.92 -5.45 -2.19
CA ILE A 6 -8.10 -4.22 -2.11
C ILE A 6 -6.62 -4.59 -2.11
N TYR A 7 -6.21 -5.50 -1.23
CA TYR A 7 -4.82 -5.95 -1.14
C TYR A 7 -4.32 -6.63 -2.43
N SER A 8 -5.13 -7.48 -3.04
CA SER A 8 -4.76 -8.13 -4.31
C SER A 8 -4.60 -7.11 -5.43
N ASN A 9 -5.45 -6.09 -5.48
CA ASN A 9 -5.34 -4.99 -6.44
C ASN A 9 -4.07 -4.17 -6.22
N MET A 10 -3.74 -3.82 -4.98
CA MET A 10 -2.50 -3.12 -4.64
C MET A 10 -1.28 -3.94 -5.07
N LEU A 11 -1.22 -5.22 -4.70
CA LEU A 11 -0.13 -6.13 -5.09
C LEU A 11 0.01 -6.28 -6.60
N TRP A 12 -1.09 -6.46 -7.33
CA TRP A 12 -1.06 -6.59 -8.77
C TRP A 12 -0.48 -5.34 -9.46
N LYS A 13 -0.87 -4.13 -9.01
CA LYS A 13 -0.35 -2.86 -9.54
C LYS A 13 1.15 -2.71 -9.28
N THR A 14 1.59 -2.99 -8.06
CA THR A 14 3.00 -2.90 -7.71
C THR A 14 3.84 -3.94 -8.43
N LEU A 15 3.40 -5.20 -8.52
CA LEU A 15 4.12 -6.22 -9.28
C LEU A 15 4.21 -5.87 -10.77
N THR A 16 3.14 -5.31 -11.33
CA THR A 16 3.13 -4.82 -12.72
C THR A 16 4.14 -3.69 -12.91
N HIS A 17 4.17 -2.73 -11.98
CA HIS A 17 5.12 -1.62 -12.01
C HIS A 17 6.57 -2.10 -11.88
N ILE A 18 6.87 -2.92 -10.87
CA ILE A 18 8.19 -3.52 -10.67
C ILE A 18 8.64 -4.25 -11.95
N ARG A 19 7.77 -5.07 -12.55
CA ARG A 19 8.06 -5.78 -13.81
C ARG A 19 8.38 -4.81 -14.94
N CYS A 20 7.62 -3.72 -15.09
CA CYS A 20 7.90 -2.69 -16.10
C CYS A 20 9.25 -2.00 -15.86
N VAL A 21 9.62 -1.73 -14.61
CA VAL A 21 10.93 -1.15 -14.30
C VAL A 21 12.08 -2.11 -14.60
N GLN A 22 11.88 -3.43 -14.43
CA GLN A 22 12.89 -4.43 -14.78
C GLN A 22 13.23 -4.46 -16.28
N THR A 23 12.38 -3.94 -17.17
CA THR A 23 12.67 -3.88 -18.62
C THR A 23 13.46 -2.63 -19.02
N LEU A 24 13.72 -1.71 -18.08
CA LEU A 24 14.48 -0.49 -18.32
C LEU A 24 16.00 -0.74 -18.32
N SER A 25 16.75 0.23 -18.84
CA SER A 25 18.21 0.20 -18.79
C SER A 25 18.73 0.28 -17.35
N PHE A 26 19.92 -0.27 -17.11
CA PHE A 26 20.55 -0.33 -15.78
C PHE A 26 20.59 1.03 -15.06
N VAL A 27 20.93 2.09 -15.79
CA VAL A 27 20.97 3.46 -15.25
C VAL A 27 19.58 3.90 -14.77
N ARG A 28 18.55 3.75 -15.61
CA ARG A 28 17.17 4.15 -15.26
C ARG A 28 16.65 3.36 -14.07
N LYS A 29 16.92 2.05 -14.04
CA LYS A 29 16.57 1.17 -12.92
C LYS A 29 17.25 1.59 -11.61
N GLY A 30 18.54 1.96 -11.66
CA GLY A 30 19.29 2.39 -10.48
C GLY A 30 18.82 3.71 -9.86
N PHE A 31 18.20 4.59 -10.67
CA PHE A 31 17.60 5.84 -10.20
C PHE A 31 16.13 5.71 -9.78
N ASP A 32 15.47 4.60 -10.10
CA ASP A 32 14.07 4.38 -9.77
C ASP A 32 13.93 3.90 -8.31
N LYS A 33 13.61 4.83 -7.41
CA LYS A 33 13.31 4.54 -6.00
C LYS A 33 11.86 4.09 -5.76
N SER A 34 11.00 4.19 -6.78
CA SER A 34 9.56 3.92 -6.60
C SER A 34 9.27 2.45 -6.33
N CYS A 35 10.00 1.55 -6.98
CA CYS A 35 9.87 0.11 -6.71
C CYS A 35 10.18 -0.26 -5.26
N ASN A 36 11.17 0.39 -4.64
CA ASN A 36 11.55 0.08 -3.26
C ASN A 36 10.43 0.47 -2.28
N LEU A 37 9.87 1.67 -2.42
CA LEU A 37 8.78 2.14 -1.57
C LEU A 37 7.48 1.34 -1.78
N GLU A 38 7.14 0.98 -3.02
CA GLU A 38 5.97 0.13 -3.27
C GLU A 38 6.18 -1.31 -2.75
N ALA A 39 7.40 -1.85 -2.84
CA ALA A 39 7.73 -3.14 -2.23
C ALA A 39 7.67 -3.08 -0.69
N GLU A 40 8.19 -2.00 -0.09
CA GLU A 40 8.13 -1.77 1.35
C GLU A 40 6.68 -1.63 1.83
N LEU A 41 5.83 -0.95 1.07
CA LEU A 41 4.41 -0.84 1.37
C LEU A 41 3.73 -2.23 1.43
N LEU A 42 4.02 -3.13 0.48
CA LEU A 42 3.20 -4.32 0.28
C LEU A 42 3.81 -5.64 0.77
N HIS A 43 5.09 -5.69 1.14
CA HIS A 43 5.75 -6.95 1.52
C HIS A 43 5.04 -7.68 2.68
N GLY A 44 4.51 -6.92 3.65
CA GLY A 44 3.79 -7.48 4.80
C GLY A 44 2.37 -7.92 4.48
N ILE A 45 1.74 -7.36 3.45
CA ILE A 45 0.31 -7.59 3.13
C ILE A 45 0.02 -9.06 2.81
N VAL A 46 1.02 -9.80 2.30
CA VAL A 46 0.87 -11.22 2.01
C VAL A 46 0.42 -12.03 3.24
N LEU A 47 0.83 -11.62 4.44
CA LEU A 47 0.38 -12.23 5.70
C LEU A 47 -1.08 -11.93 6.01
N SER A 48 -1.57 -10.76 5.61
CA SER A 48 -2.96 -10.34 5.81
C SER A 48 -3.94 -10.92 4.78
N LEU A 49 -3.46 -11.38 3.62
CA LEU A 49 -4.30 -11.90 2.54
C LEU A 49 -5.01 -13.21 2.89
N THR A 50 -4.42 -14.03 3.76
CA THR A 50 -4.99 -15.32 4.18
C THR A 50 -6.10 -15.17 5.22
N GLU A 51 -6.17 -14.00 5.86
CA GLU A 51 -7.17 -13.69 6.88
C GLU A 51 -8.36 -12.98 6.22
N GLU A 52 -9.57 -13.49 6.41
CA GLU A 52 -10.78 -12.86 5.84
C GLU A 52 -11.05 -11.50 6.50
N GLU A 53 -11.01 -11.48 7.84
CA GLU A 53 -11.30 -10.31 8.66
C GLU A 53 -10.06 -9.44 8.89
N MET A 54 -10.27 -8.16 9.21
CA MET A 54 -9.17 -7.29 9.61
C MET A 54 -8.57 -7.72 10.96
N THR A 55 -7.25 -7.72 11.00
CA THR A 55 -6.43 -8.18 12.14
C THR A 55 -5.59 -7.04 12.71
N LYS A 56 -4.86 -7.31 13.79
CA LYS A 56 -3.87 -6.36 14.32
C LYS A 56 -2.74 -6.06 13.32
N HIS A 57 -2.42 -7.02 12.44
CA HIS A 57 -1.42 -6.81 11.40
C HIS A 57 -1.90 -5.79 10.35
N ASP A 58 -3.20 -5.80 10.02
CA ASP A 58 -3.80 -4.79 9.14
C ASP A 58 -3.72 -3.39 9.75
N ILE A 59 -3.94 -3.26 11.05
CA ILE A 59 -3.77 -1.98 11.76
C ILE A 59 -2.31 -1.53 11.75
N PHE A 60 -1.36 -2.44 11.99
CA PHE A 60 0.06 -2.14 11.89
C PHE A 60 0.44 -1.62 10.50
N PHE A 61 -0.05 -2.28 9.44
CA PHE A 61 0.11 -1.83 8.07
C PHE A 61 -0.43 -0.40 7.88
N LEU A 62 -1.65 -0.11 8.34
CA LEU A 62 -2.28 1.21 8.19
C LEU A 62 -1.55 2.32 8.98
N ASN A 63 -1.04 2.03 10.17
CA ASN A 63 -0.31 3.01 10.98
C ASN A 63 1.10 3.28 10.45
N ASN A 64 1.79 2.25 9.94
CA ASN A 64 3.21 2.33 9.62
C ASN A 64 3.48 2.35 8.12
N GLN A 65 3.20 1.25 7.43
CA GLN A 65 3.57 1.07 6.02
C GLN A 65 2.79 2.01 5.10
N ALA A 66 1.48 2.10 5.29
CA ALA A 66 0.63 3.00 4.51
C ALA A 66 1.00 4.46 4.72
N ARG A 67 1.30 4.86 5.96
CA ARG A 67 1.69 6.22 6.31
C ARG A 67 3.07 6.58 5.74
N LEU A 68 4.06 5.72 5.94
CA LEU A 68 5.40 5.89 5.38
C LEU A 68 5.34 6.08 3.85
N TYR A 69 4.56 5.24 3.17
CA TYR A 69 4.37 5.38 1.72
C TYR A 69 3.76 6.73 1.35
N LEU A 70 2.70 7.15 2.02
CA LEU A 70 2.02 8.42 1.72
C LEU A 70 2.89 9.65 2.03
N ASP A 71 3.76 9.58 3.04
CA ASP A 71 4.67 10.67 3.40
C ASP A 71 5.90 10.77 2.47
N ASN A 72 6.29 9.68 1.81
CA ASN A 72 7.53 9.61 1.01
C ASN A 72 7.32 9.46 -0.50
N ALA A 73 6.11 9.11 -0.94
CA ALA A 73 5.75 9.02 -2.36
C ALA A 73 4.97 10.27 -2.82
N ASP A 74 5.03 10.56 -4.11
CA ASP A 74 4.33 11.69 -4.71
C ASP A 74 3.67 11.30 -6.04
N GLU A 75 2.55 11.94 -6.37
CA GLU A 75 1.77 11.63 -7.58
C GLU A 75 2.51 11.87 -8.90
N ILE A 76 3.56 12.70 -8.89
CA ILE A 76 4.31 13.06 -10.09
C ILE A 76 5.29 11.94 -10.45
N LYS A 77 5.98 11.37 -9.45
CA LYS A 77 7.02 10.36 -9.65
C LYS A 77 6.51 8.93 -9.51
N PHE A 78 5.43 8.71 -8.77
CA PHE A 78 4.94 7.37 -8.42
C PHE A 78 3.62 7.10 -9.12
N ARG A 79 3.68 6.32 -10.21
CA ARG A 79 2.53 6.04 -11.07
C ARG A 79 1.34 5.44 -10.29
N ASN A 80 1.59 4.63 -9.27
CA ASN A 80 0.53 4.00 -8.49
C ASN A 80 0.08 4.82 -7.27
N TYR A 81 0.67 5.98 -6.98
CA TYR A 81 0.39 6.76 -5.76
C TYR A 81 -1.08 7.05 -5.55
N SER A 82 -1.73 7.70 -6.52
CA SER A 82 -3.15 8.08 -6.38
C SER A 82 -4.05 6.85 -6.23
N SER A 83 -3.69 5.75 -6.89
CA SER A 83 -4.41 4.48 -6.71
C SER A 83 -4.23 3.93 -5.30
N HIS A 84 -2.99 3.80 -4.83
CA HIS A 84 -2.70 3.27 -3.51
C HIS A 84 -3.28 4.16 -2.41
N LYS A 85 -3.26 5.48 -2.56
CA LYS A 85 -3.94 6.41 -1.65
C LYS A 85 -5.44 6.10 -1.53
N ASN A 86 -6.12 5.84 -2.65
CA ASN A 86 -7.54 5.48 -2.66
C ASN A 86 -7.79 4.08 -2.06
N ASP A 87 -6.94 3.11 -2.36
CA ASP A 87 -7.01 1.77 -1.77
C ASP A 87 -6.82 1.83 -0.24
N ILE A 88 -5.82 2.59 0.24
CA ILE A 88 -5.56 2.85 1.67
C ILE A 88 -6.77 3.54 2.31
N LYS A 89 -7.32 4.59 1.68
CA LYS A 89 -8.53 5.26 2.17
C LYS A 89 -9.70 4.29 2.33
N THR A 90 -9.86 3.39 1.36
CA THR A 90 -10.90 2.35 1.40
C THR A 90 -10.65 1.38 2.56
N LEU A 91 -9.40 0.97 2.81
CA LEU A 91 -9.05 0.13 3.95
C LEU A 91 -9.41 0.81 5.29
N PHE A 92 -9.08 2.09 5.46
CA PHE A 92 -9.48 2.86 6.65
C PHE A 92 -11.01 2.85 6.88
N SER A 93 -11.81 2.93 5.81
CA SER A 93 -13.27 2.94 5.91
C SER A 93 -13.89 1.61 6.35
N ILE A 94 -13.18 0.49 6.14
CA ILE A 94 -13.67 -0.87 6.47
C ILE A 94 -13.06 -1.42 7.77
N VAL A 95 -12.27 -0.63 8.50
CA VAL A 95 -11.75 -1.03 9.81
C VAL A 95 -12.91 -1.29 10.78
N PRO A 96 -12.99 -2.49 11.39
CA PRO A 96 -14.06 -2.80 12.32
C PRO A 96 -13.92 -1.97 13.61
N GLU A 97 -15.04 -1.67 14.25
CA GLU A 97 -15.13 -0.73 15.38
C GLU A 97 -14.16 -1.07 16.52
N HIS A 98 -14.06 -2.36 16.88
CA HIS A 98 -13.17 -2.86 17.94
C HIS A 98 -11.66 -2.74 17.64
N LEU A 99 -11.28 -2.40 16.40
CA LEU A 99 -9.89 -2.10 16.02
C LEU A 99 -9.66 -0.61 15.75
N ARG A 100 -10.73 0.19 15.65
CA ARG A 100 -10.66 1.59 15.25
C ARG A 100 -9.88 2.46 16.25
N GLU A 101 -10.00 2.13 17.54
CA GLU A 101 -9.25 2.77 18.63
C GLU A 101 -7.73 2.55 18.55
N LYS A 102 -7.26 1.60 17.74
CA LYS A 102 -5.83 1.29 17.55
C LYS A 102 -5.21 2.03 16.38
N LEU A 103 -6.01 2.77 15.60
CA LEU A 103 -5.50 3.64 14.55
C LEU A 103 -4.83 4.86 15.19
N GLU A 104 -3.60 5.15 14.78
CA GLU A 104 -2.82 6.27 15.31
C GLU A 104 -3.07 7.58 14.55
N TRP A 105 -3.86 7.53 13.47
CA TRP A 105 -4.18 8.65 12.60
C TRP A 105 -5.46 8.38 11.81
N ASN A 106 -6.03 9.43 11.20
CA ASN A 106 -7.31 9.36 10.50
C ASN A 106 -7.23 8.82 9.07
N GLY A 107 -6.04 8.44 8.61
CA GLY A 107 -5.77 8.06 7.22
C GLY A 107 -5.60 9.27 6.29
N PRO A 108 -5.43 9.03 4.97
CA PRO A 108 -5.23 10.08 3.98
C PRO A 108 -6.46 11.01 3.85
N GLU A 109 -6.21 12.32 3.77
CA GLU A 109 -7.25 13.33 3.52
C GLU A 109 -7.93 13.14 2.16
N SER A 110 -9.18 13.64 2.08
CA SER A 110 -10.06 13.49 0.93
C SER A 110 -9.64 14.30 -0.28
#